data_AF-A0A7W2JGE7-F1
#
_entry.id   AF-A0A7W2JGE7-F1
#
_cell.length_a   1.000
_cell.length_b   1.000
_cell.length_c   1.000
_cell.angle_alpha   90.00
_cell.angle_beta   90.00
_cell.angle_gamma   90.00
#
_symmetry.space_group_name_H-M   'P 1'
#
loop_
_entity.id
_entity.type
_entity.pdbx_description
1 polymer ?
#
loop_
_entity_poly.entity_id
_entity_poly.type
_entity_poly.pdbx_seq_one_letter_code
_entity_poly.pdbx_strand_id
1 'polypeptide(L)'
;MRIRALVAIVGLLLTTVTVDALAVTQVKSVRLWRAPDNTRLVFDLSGPVQHSVFTLSAPDRLVIDINGATLAAPLKVATSNTPISSVRSAQRTPTDLRVVVDLKKSVTPKSFTLAPNAQYGNRLVVDLYDQEADAIAATAPTPPPTPVQTPATTPAVPVTPTQPAIKLPPVPSGKRDIVIAIDAGHGGEDPGASGSRGQHEKDIVLQIAQELQRQINTEKGFRAELTRTGDYFIPLRKRTEIARKKGADLFVSIHADAAPSKAAFGASVFALSDRGATSETARWLADTENRSDLIGGAGNVSLDDKDRMLAGVLLDLSMTATLSSSLNVGQKVLGNMGRITSLHKQRVEQAGFMVLKSPDIPSILVETGFISNASEAAKLASRSHQQALARSIHTGVRQFFQQNPPPGTYIAWLRDTGKIAAGPREHTVRPGETLAMLAVRYQVSVASLRNTNSLKSDELKVGQRLDIPATTLASQ
;
A
#
# COMPACT_ATOMS: atom_id res chain seq x y z
N MET A 1 -9.49 20.78 73.00
CA MET A 1 -8.13 20.83 72.41
C MET A 1 -7.65 19.45 71.90
N ARG A 2 -8.48 18.70 71.15
CA ARG A 2 -8.18 17.31 70.76
C ARG A 2 -8.42 16.96 69.28
N ILE A 3 -8.47 17.95 68.39
CA ILE A 3 -8.72 17.71 66.94
C ILE A 3 -7.62 18.31 66.05
N ARG A 4 -6.71 19.12 66.61
CA ARG A 4 -5.63 19.75 65.82
C ARG A 4 -4.34 18.92 65.73
N ALA A 5 -4.20 17.86 66.53
CA ALA A 5 -3.01 17.00 66.51
C ALA A 5 -3.11 15.79 65.57
N LEU A 6 -4.32 15.41 65.12
CA LEU A 6 -4.49 14.24 64.25
C LEU A 6 -4.37 14.56 62.75
N VAL A 7 -4.51 15.82 62.36
CA VAL A 7 -4.42 16.27 60.96
C VAL A 7 -2.96 16.41 60.50
N ALA A 8 -2.01 16.53 61.43
CA ALA A 8 -0.59 16.65 61.09
C ALA A 8 0.09 15.31 60.73
N ILE A 9 -0.51 14.16 61.09
CA ILE A 9 0.07 12.84 60.80
C ILE A 9 -0.49 12.22 59.51
N VAL A 10 -1.70 12.63 59.07
CA VAL A 10 -2.26 12.18 57.79
C VAL A 10 -1.77 13.02 56.60
N GLY A 11 -1.35 14.27 56.84
CA GLY A 11 -0.77 15.14 55.81
C GLY A 11 0.66 14.79 55.38
N LEU A 12 1.40 13.99 56.18
CA LEU A 12 2.78 13.58 55.88
C LEU A 12 2.86 12.19 55.21
N LEU A 13 1.73 11.55 54.92
CA LEU A 13 1.68 10.26 54.21
C LEU A 13 1.25 10.37 52.74
N LEU A 14 1.01 11.58 52.23
CA LEU A 14 0.51 11.83 50.86
C LEU A 14 1.45 12.65 49.96
N THR A 15 2.75 12.66 50.28
CA THR A 15 3.80 13.08 49.33
C THR A 15 4.65 11.88 48.95
N THR A 16 4.04 10.82 48.42
CA THR A 16 4.77 9.95 47.50
C THR A 16 4.98 10.76 46.22
N VAL A 17 6.05 11.57 46.22
CA VAL A 17 6.70 11.95 44.97
C VAL A 17 7.07 10.62 44.33
N THR A 18 6.28 10.18 43.35
CA THR A 18 6.72 9.14 42.42
C THR A 18 7.90 9.76 41.69
N VAL A 19 9.09 9.56 42.25
CA VAL A 19 10.32 9.70 41.49
C VAL A 19 10.21 8.60 40.47
N ASP A 20 9.75 8.93 39.26
CA ASP A 20 10.04 8.10 38.10
C ASP A 20 11.55 8.04 38.05
N ALA A 21 12.12 6.94 38.54
CA ALA A 21 13.48 6.60 38.25
C ALA A 21 13.53 6.51 36.72
N LEU A 22 14.07 7.54 36.07
CA LEU A 22 14.33 7.54 34.64
C LEU A 22 15.39 6.45 34.41
N ALA A 23 14.92 5.22 34.26
CA ALA A 23 15.76 4.11 33.87
C ALA A 23 16.43 4.50 32.55
N VAL A 24 17.76 4.52 32.55
CA VAL A 24 18.54 4.83 31.35
C VAL A 24 18.06 3.94 30.22
N THR A 25 17.74 4.54 29.07
CA THR A 25 17.24 3.78 27.93
C THR A 25 18.31 2.79 27.49
N GLN A 26 17.92 1.57 27.17
CA GLN A 26 18.83 0.56 26.64
C GLN A 26 18.59 0.41 25.15
N VAL A 27 19.68 0.47 24.38
CA VAL A 27 19.71 -0.03 23.00
C VAL A 27 19.86 -1.55 23.08
N LYS A 28 18.79 -2.27 22.77
CA LYS A 28 18.69 -3.74 22.92
C LYS A 28 19.28 -4.47 21.73
N SER A 29 18.99 -3.99 20.54
CA SER A 29 19.38 -4.61 19.27
C SER A 29 19.42 -3.57 18.16
N VAL A 30 20.08 -3.93 17.07
CA VAL A 30 19.97 -3.26 15.78
C VAL A 30 19.55 -4.28 14.74
N ARG A 31 18.65 -3.87 13.85
CA ARG A 31 18.19 -4.64 12.70
C ARG A 31 18.51 -3.87 11.42
N LEU A 32 18.73 -4.59 10.33
CA LEU A 32 19.16 -4.02 9.05
C LEU A 32 18.34 -4.59 7.91
N TRP A 33 17.91 -3.73 6.99
CA TRP A 33 17.26 -4.14 5.73
C TRP A 33 17.82 -3.35 4.54
N ARG A 34 18.06 -4.05 3.42
CA ARG A 34 18.48 -3.45 2.16
C ARG A 34 17.29 -3.34 1.20
N ALA A 35 16.88 -2.12 0.90
CA ALA A 35 16.00 -1.78 -0.20
C ALA A 35 16.82 -1.33 -1.43
N PRO A 36 16.23 -1.27 -2.64
CA PRO A 36 16.94 -0.77 -3.83
C PRO A 36 17.46 0.67 -3.69
N ASP A 37 16.71 1.52 -2.99
CA ASP A 37 16.95 2.96 -2.83
C ASP A 37 17.66 3.33 -1.52
N ASN A 38 17.53 2.50 -0.48
CA ASN A 38 18.17 2.77 0.81
C ASN A 38 18.58 1.51 1.58
N THR A 39 19.41 1.69 2.60
CA THR A 39 19.62 0.70 3.67
C THR A 39 19.06 1.26 4.96
N ARG A 40 18.17 0.51 5.62
CA ARG A 40 17.54 0.92 6.86
C ARG A 40 18.19 0.23 8.06
N LEU A 41 18.55 1.01 9.06
CA LEU A 41 18.93 0.55 10.39
C LEU A 41 17.80 0.87 11.38
N VAL A 42 17.40 -0.12 12.18
CA VAL A 42 16.42 0.09 13.26
C VAL A 42 16.99 -0.38 14.57
N PHE A 43 17.14 0.55 15.50
CA PHE A 43 17.57 0.29 16.87
C PHE A 43 16.34 0.08 17.76
N ASP A 44 16.27 -1.06 18.44
CA ASP A 44 15.19 -1.36 19.39
C ASP A 44 15.57 -0.84 20.78
N LEU A 45 14.71 -0.02 21.37
CA LEU A 45 14.99 0.76 22.57
C LEU A 45 14.04 0.39 23.71
N SER A 46 14.53 0.42 24.96
CA SER A 46 13.66 0.26 26.14
C SER A 46 12.82 1.49 26.47
N GLY A 47 13.18 2.66 25.95
CA GLY A 47 12.57 3.95 26.24
C GLY A 47 12.80 4.94 25.10
N PRO A 48 12.19 6.14 25.16
CA PRO A 48 12.45 7.20 24.19
C PRO A 48 13.88 7.71 24.30
N VAL A 49 14.40 8.28 23.22
CA VAL A 49 15.75 8.88 23.16
C VAL A 49 15.71 10.16 22.35
N GLN A 50 16.69 11.03 22.59
CA GLN A 50 17.08 12.07 21.64
C GLN A 50 18.31 11.59 20.90
N HIS A 51 18.43 11.93 19.62
CA HIS A 51 19.56 11.52 18.81
C HIS A 51 20.01 12.62 17.85
N SER A 52 21.26 12.52 17.41
CA SER A 52 21.79 13.32 16.30
C SER A 52 22.54 12.42 15.33
N VAL A 53 22.47 12.76 14.05
CA VAL A 53 23.10 11.99 12.97
C VAL A 53 23.90 12.95 12.10
N PHE A 54 25.16 12.61 11.84
CA PHE A 54 26.03 13.35 10.95
C PHE A 54 27.04 12.42 10.28
N THR A 55 27.56 12.84 9.13
CA THR A 55 28.57 12.09 8.38
C THR A 55 29.97 12.68 8.61
N LEU A 56 30.98 11.81 8.51
CA LEU A 56 32.39 12.19 8.47
C LEU A 56 32.99 11.63 7.18
N SER A 57 33.96 12.34 6.61
CA SER A 57 34.76 11.89 5.47
C SER A 57 36.14 11.42 5.94
N ALA A 58 36.87 10.73 5.05
CA ALA A 58 38.24 10.26 5.26
C ALA A 58 38.47 9.42 6.55
N PRO A 59 37.92 8.19 6.67
CA PRO A 59 37.02 7.51 5.74
C PRO A 59 35.55 7.89 5.96
N ASP A 60 34.70 7.59 4.97
CA ASP A 60 33.25 7.80 5.04
C ASP A 60 32.65 7.04 6.22
N ARG A 61 32.01 7.79 7.13
CA ARG A 61 31.38 7.26 8.34
C ARG A 61 30.08 7.98 8.59
N LEU A 62 29.11 7.26 9.15
CA LEU A 62 27.94 7.85 9.79
C LEU A 62 28.13 7.74 11.30
N VAL A 63 27.92 8.85 11.99
CA VAL A 63 27.92 8.89 13.45
C VAL A 63 26.50 9.15 13.93
N ILE A 64 26.03 8.30 14.84
CA ILE A 64 24.74 8.41 15.50
C ILE A 64 25.02 8.55 16.99
N ASP A 65 24.78 9.75 17.52
CA ASP A 65 24.81 9.98 18.97
C ASP A 65 23.40 9.79 19.53
N ILE A 66 23.27 8.94 20.55
CA ILE A 66 22.01 8.61 21.23
C ILE A 66 22.16 9.02 22.69
N ASN A 67 21.44 10.09 23.06
CA ASN A 67 21.51 10.68 24.39
C ASN A 67 20.59 9.93 25.36
N GLY A 68 21.05 9.75 26.60
CA GLY A 68 20.29 9.05 27.63
C GLY A 68 20.13 7.54 27.38
N ALA A 69 21.03 6.94 26.59
CA ALA A 69 21.06 5.51 26.31
C ALA A 69 22.39 4.80 26.65
N THR A 70 22.28 3.54 27.04
CA THR A 70 23.38 2.57 27.17
C THR A 70 23.17 1.38 26.25
N LEU A 71 24.23 0.63 25.98
CA LEU A 71 24.16 -0.57 25.15
C LEU A 71 23.89 -1.82 26.01
N ALA A 72 22.81 -2.55 25.73
CA ALA A 72 22.50 -3.79 26.45
C ALA A 72 23.22 -5.02 25.87
N ALA A 73 23.51 -5.02 24.57
CA ALA A 73 24.21 -6.11 23.89
C ALA A 73 25.01 -5.59 22.68
N PRO A 74 26.11 -6.26 22.27
CA PRO A 74 26.86 -5.88 21.08
C PRO A 74 25.98 -5.78 19.83
N LEU A 75 26.14 -4.69 19.07
CA LEU A 75 25.40 -4.46 17.83
C LEU A 75 25.98 -5.32 16.70
N LYS A 76 25.28 -6.39 16.32
CA LYS A 76 25.65 -7.28 15.22
C LYS A 76 24.66 -7.14 14.07
N VAL A 77 25.15 -6.84 12.87
CA VAL A 77 24.34 -6.78 11.64
C VAL A 77 25.06 -7.45 10.48
N ALA A 78 24.31 -8.08 9.58
CA ALA A 78 24.84 -8.56 8.31
C ALA A 78 24.99 -7.37 7.33
N THR A 79 26.22 -7.08 6.91
CA THR A 79 26.54 -5.91 6.07
C THR A 79 26.77 -6.26 4.59
N SER A 80 26.46 -7.50 4.19
CA SER A 80 26.53 -7.93 2.80
C SER A 80 25.50 -7.18 1.94
N ASN A 81 25.91 -6.76 0.74
CA ASN A 81 25.08 -5.99 -0.20
C ASN A 81 24.54 -4.64 0.32
N THR A 82 25.18 -4.07 1.35
CA THR A 82 24.85 -2.74 1.88
C THR A 82 26.03 -1.77 1.71
N PRO A 83 25.81 -0.44 1.79
CA PRO A 83 26.89 0.53 1.85
C PRO A 83 27.66 0.51 3.17
N ILE A 84 27.29 -0.35 4.13
CA ILE A 84 27.92 -0.45 5.45
C ILE A 84 29.10 -1.43 5.38
N SER A 85 30.24 -1.02 5.92
CA SER A 85 31.42 -1.86 6.15
C SER A 85 31.34 -2.52 7.52
N SER A 86 31.15 -1.72 8.57
CA SER A 86 31.12 -2.19 9.95
C SER A 86 30.22 -1.31 10.82
N VAL A 87 29.73 -1.85 11.94
CA VAL A 87 29.03 -1.09 12.98
C VAL A 87 29.78 -1.27 14.28
N ARG A 88 30.15 -0.17 14.92
CA ARG A 88 30.80 -0.14 16.23
C ARG A 88 30.09 0.84 17.15
N SER A 89 30.32 0.69 18.44
CA SER A 89 29.69 1.53 19.45
C SER A 89 30.67 1.85 20.57
N ALA A 90 30.49 3.02 21.18
CA ALA A 90 31.27 3.48 22.32
C ALA A 90 30.38 4.31 23.25
N GLN A 91 30.50 4.07 24.55
CA GLN A 91 29.84 4.86 25.58
C GLN A 91 30.64 6.18 25.74
N ARG A 92 30.03 7.34 25.43
CA ARG A 92 30.67 8.67 25.52
C ARG A 92 30.64 9.24 26.93
N THR A 93 29.52 9.01 27.61
CA THR A 93 29.26 9.32 29.02
C THR A 93 28.52 8.13 29.62
N PRO A 94 28.37 7.97 30.95
CA PRO A 94 27.62 6.87 31.55
C PRO A 94 26.19 6.67 30.99
N THR A 95 25.63 7.71 30.36
CA THR A 95 24.29 7.71 29.79
C THR A 95 24.22 8.05 28.31
N ASP A 96 25.32 8.31 27.60
CA ASP A 96 25.26 8.65 26.16
C ASP A 96 26.05 7.66 25.30
N LEU A 97 25.37 7.07 24.33
CA LEU A 97 25.93 6.08 23.41
C LEU A 97 26.25 6.73 22.07
N ARG A 98 27.43 6.46 21.53
CA ARG A 98 27.77 6.73 20.14
C ARG A 98 27.82 5.44 19.35
N VAL A 99 27.08 5.38 18.26
CA VAL A 99 27.21 4.34 17.24
C VAL A 99 27.92 4.95 16.05
N VAL A 100 28.95 4.27 15.55
CA VAL A 100 29.67 4.65 14.33
C VAL A 100 29.49 3.55 13.31
N VAL A 101 28.96 3.92 12.15
CA VAL A 101 28.79 3.03 11.01
C VAL A 101 29.86 3.41 10.00
N ASP A 102 30.86 2.54 9.82
CA ASP A 102 31.87 2.74 8.79
C ASP A 102 31.26 2.38 7.44
N LEU A 103 31.45 3.23 6.42
CA LEU A 103 30.76 3.12 5.12
C LEU A 103 31.75 2.75 4.01
N LYS A 104 31.24 2.08 2.97
CA LYS A 104 31.95 1.76 1.72
C LYS A 104 31.93 2.93 0.72
N LYS A 105 30.97 3.84 0.89
CA LYS A 105 30.75 5.04 0.09
C LYS A 105 29.90 6.04 0.86
N SER A 106 29.92 7.29 0.43
CA SER A 106 29.05 8.35 0.95
C SER A 106 27.56 7.99 0.85
N VAL A 107 26.79 8.42 1.85
CA VAL A 107 25.33 8.23 1.95
C VAL A 107 24.67 9.50 2.46
N THR A 108 23.40 9.69 2.13
CA THR A 108 22.55 10.72 2.72
C THR A 108 21.67 10.09 3.81
N PRO A 109 21.87 10.42 5.10
CA PRO A 109 21.08 9.83 6.17
C PRO A 109 19.77 10.56 6.40
N LYS A 110 18.71 9.82 6.72
CA LYS A 110 17.45 10.33 7.29
C LYS A 110 17.15 9.56 8.56
N SER A 111 16.78 10.24 9.64
CA SER A 111 16.53 9.58 10.93
C SER A 111 15.31 10.12 11.64
N PHE A 112 14.65 9.26 12.40
CA PHE A 112 13.46 9.58 13.20
C PHE A 112 13.21 8.50 14.25
N THR A 113 12.46 8.84 15.29
CA THR A 113 12.06 7.90 16.35
C THR A 113 10.62 7.44 16.15
N LEU A 114 10.32 6.20 16.55
CA LEU A 114 8.98 5.65 16.61
C LEU A 114 8.60 5.33 18.06
N ALA A 115 7.44 5.81 18.47
CA ALA A 115 6.80 5.43 19.73
C ALA A 115 6.47 3.91 19.75
N PRO A 116 6.33 3.31 20.94
CA PRO A 116 5.91 1.92 21.05
C PRO A 116 4.52 1.69 20.45
N ASN A 117 4.31 0.51 19.88
CA ASN A 117 3.03 0.03 19.39
C ASN A 117 2.74 -1.38 19.94
N ALA A 118 1.68 -2.03 19.46
CA ALA A 118 1.28 -3.36 19.94
C ALA A 118 2.35 -4.46 19.72
N GLN A 119 3.27 -4.26 18.79
CA GLN A 119 4.26 -5.25 18.36
C GLN A 119 5.70 -4.90 18.78
N TYR A 120 6.04 -3.61 18.81
CA TYR A 120 7.40 -3.14 19.04
C TYR A 120 7.45 -2.04 20.11
N GLY A 121 8.57 -2.00 20.85
CA GLY A 121 8.88 -0.90 21.76
C GLY A 121 9.28 0.39 21.04
N ASN A 122 9.89 1.32 21.78
CA ASN A 122 10.51 2.51 21.20
C ASN A 122 11.58 2.10 20.18
N ARG A 123 11.67 2.83 19.07
CA ARG A 123 12.66 2.54 18.01
C ARG A 123 13.30 3.83 17.51
N LEU A 124 14.58 3.74 17.15
CA LEU A 124 15.27 4.76 16.36
C LEU A 124 15.53 4.18 14.97
N VAL A 125 15.01 4.83 13.93
CA VAL A 125 15.18 4.44 12.53
C VAL A 125 16.16 5.38 11.85
N VAL A 126 17.11 4.81 11.10
CA VAL A 126 18.09 5.55 10.30
C VAL A 126 18.16 4.94 8.90
N ASP A 127 17.70 5.69 7.91
CA ASP A 127 17.74 5.36 6.49
C ASP A 127 19.00 5.94 5.84
N LEU A 128 19.73 5.09 5.10
CA LEU A 128 20.94 5.45 4.38
C LEU A 128 20.68 5.39 2.88
N TYR A 129 20.52 6.55 2.25
CA TYR A 129 20.35 6.66 0.80
C TYR A 129 21.71 6.72 0.13
N ASP A 130 21.97 5.77 -0.78
CA ASP A 130 23.29 5.56 -1.37
C ASP A 130 23.31 5.79 -2.90
N GLN A 131 22.27 6.46 -3.40
CA GLN A 131 22.08 6.92 -4.79
C GLN A 131 21.62 8.39 -4.77
N GLU A 132 22.14 9.22 -5.67
CA GLU A 132 21.84 10.66 -5.71
C GLU A 132 20.36 10.96 -5.95
N ALA A 133 19.71 10.22 -6.87
CA ALA A 133 18.29 10.42 -7.19
C ALA A 133 17.38 10.16 -5.99
N ASP A 134 17.69 9.14 -5.19
CA ASP A 134 16.91 8.77 -4.01
C ASP A 134 17.18 9.72 -2.84
N ALA A 135 18.42 10.22 -2.73
CA ALA A 135 18.79 11.26 -1.77
C ALA A 135 18.05 12.58 -2.03
N ILE A 136 17.90 12.99 -3.30
CA ILE A 136 17.14 14.19 -3.69
C ILE A 136 15.65 14.02 -3.37
N ALA A 137 15.05 12.86 -3.65
CA ALA A 137 13.67 12.58 -3.29
C ALA A 137 13.44 12.54 -1.77
N ALA A 138 14.42 12.10 -0.98
CA ALA A 138 14.36 12.05 0.48
C ALA A 138 14.55 13.42 1.16
N THR A 139 15.22 14.36 0.49
CA THR A 139 15.53 15.72 0.96
C THR A 139 14.66 16.81 0.33
N ALA A 140 13.83 16.46 -0.66
CA ALA A 140 12.90 17.38 -1.28
C ALA A 140 12.00 18.02 -0.19
N PRO A 141 12.01 19.37 -0.06
CA PRO A 141 11.01 20.06 0.74
C PRO A 141 9.64 19.66 0.22
N THR A 142 8.68 19.46 1.12
CA THR A 142 7.26 19.55 0.77
C THR A 142 7.09 20.84 -0.05
N PRO A 143 6.38 20.83 -1.19
CA PRO A 143 6.07 22.07 -1.89
C PRO A 143 5.50 23.06 -0.88
N PRO A 144 5.85 24.36 -0.97
CA PRO A 144 5.38 25.35 -0.01
C PRO A 144 3.86 25.21 0.11
N PRO A 145 3.29 25.31 1.33
CA PRO A 145 1.85 25.30 1.49
C PRO A 145 1.31 26.35 0.53
N THR A 146 0.46 25.91 -0.39
CA THR A 146 -0.32 26.81 -1.24
C THR A 146 -0.88 27.90 -0.31
N PRO A 147 -0.71 29.19 -0.64
CA PRO A 147 -1.13 30.25 0.26
C PRO A 147 -2.57 29.99 0.68
N VAL A 148 -2.78 29.98 2.00
CA VAL A 148 -4.06 29.79 2.66
C VAL A 148 -5.10 30.62 1.90
N GLN A 149 -5.94 29.94 1.12
CA GLN A 149 -7.06 30.63 0.50
C GLN A 149 -7.98 31.03 1.65
N THR A 150 -8.08 32.34 1.84
CA THR A 150 -9.12 33.02 2.59
C THR A 150 -10.46 32.33 2.33
N PRO A 151 -11.34 32.15 3.33
CA PRO A 151 -12.65 31.51 3.11
C PRO A 151 -13.35 32.20 1.94
N ALA A 152 -13.65 31.43 0.90
CA ALA A 152 -14.33 31.93 -0.28
C ALA A 152 -15.65 32.59 0.15
N THR A 153 -15.72 33.90 -0.02
CA THR A 153 -16.99 34.61 -0.10
C THR A 153 -17.82 34.00 -1.22
N THR A 154 -19.10 33.82 -0.95
CA THR A 154 -20.13 33.30 -1.85
C THR A 154 -19.92 33.81 -3.29
N PRO A 155 -19.75 32.93 -4.29
CA PRO A 155 -19.68 33.37 -5.69
C PRO A 155 -21.03 33.96 -6.10
N ALA A 156 -21.04 35.25 -6.38
CA ALA A 156 -22.21 35.97 -6.87
C ALA A 156 -22.40 35.79 -8.39
N VAL A 157 -22.41 34.56 -8.92
CA VAL A 157 -23.00 34.21 -10.23
C VAL A 157 -23.20 32.68 -10.28
N PRO A 158 -24.37 32.15 -10.67
CA PRO A 158 -24.49 30.73 -10.98
C PRO A 158 -23.75 30.49 -12.30
N VAL A 159 -22.51 30.01 -12.23
CA VAL A 159 -21.87 29.41 -13.40
C VAL A 159 -22.52 28.05 -13.60
N THR A 160 -23.24 27.86 -14.71
CA THR A 160 -23.62 26.52 -15.15
C THR A 160 -22.32 25.71 -15.26
N PRO A 161 -22.15 24.59 -14.52
CA PRO A 161 -20.93 23.80 -14.63
C PRO A 161 -20.84 23.31 -16.08
N THR A 162 -19.93 23.88 -16.86
CA THR A 162 -19.59 23.30 -18.16
C THR A 162 -18.91 21.99 -17.85
N GLN A 163 -19.57 20.87 -18.17
CA GLN A 163 -19.03 19.53 -17.92
C GLN A 163 -17.65 19.46 -18.59
N PRO A 164 -16.56 19.29 -17.83
CA PRO A 164 -15.24 19.27 -18.42
C PRO A 164 -15.16 18.10 -19.40
N ALA A 165 -14.75 18.38 -20.64
CA ALA A 165 -14.60 17.37 -21.67
C ALA A 165 -13.58 16.32 -21.19
N ILE A 166 -14.04 15.09 -20.96
CA ILE A 166 -13.18 13.96 -20.58
C ILE A 166 -12.26 13.66 -21.77
N LYS A 167 -11.05 14.21 -21.77
CA LYS A 167 -10.04 13.93 -22.78
C LYS A 167 -9.31 12.66 -22.36
N LEU A 168 -9.73 11.53 -22.92
CA LEU A 168 -9.04 10.26 -22.72
C LEU A 168 -7.57 10.39 -23.16
N PRO A 169 -6.61 9.77 -22.46
CA PRO A 169 -5.23 9.75 -22.92
C PRO A 169 -5.16 9.13 -24.33
N PRO A 170 -4.26 9.59 -25.21
CA PRO A 170 -4.09 9.02 -26.54
C PRO A 170 -3.85 7.52 -26.43
N VAL A 171 -4.63 6.72 -27.17
CA VAL A 171 -4.48 5.26 -27.16
C VAL A 171 -3.12 4.92 -27.74
N PRO A 172 -2.24 4.22 -27.00
CA PRO A 172 -0.95 3.81 -27.54
C PRO A 172 -1.14 2.91 -28.76
N SER A 173 -0.61 3.29 -29.92
CA SER A 173 -0.45 2.37 -31.04
C SER A 173 0.63 1.36 -30.68
N GLY A 174 0.34 0.04 -30.68
CA GLY A 174 1.45 -0.92 -30.56
C GLY A 174 1.21 -2.31 -30.01
N LYS A 175 -0.02 -2.77 -29.76
CA LYS A 175 -0.27 -4.10 -29.16
C LYS A 175 0.57 -4.31 -27.88
N ARG A 176 0.64 -3.28 -27.04
CA ARG A 176 1.42 -3.33 -25.79
C ARG A 176 0.90 -4.42 -24.85
N ASP A 177 1.72 -4.83 -23.90
CA ASP A 177 1.27 -5.69 -22.83
C ASP A 177 0.35 -4.94 -21.85
N ILE A 178 -0.57 -5.67 -21.25
CA ILE A 178 -1.35 -5.25 -20.08
C ILE A 178 -0.43 -5.37 -18.87
N VAL A 179 -0.26 -4.28 -18.12
CA VAL A 179 0.64 -4.23 -16.98
C VAL A 179 -0.11 -4.48 -15.69
N ILE A 180 0.28 -5.52 -14.94
CA ILE A 180 -0.28 -5.86 -13.64
C ILE A 180 0.74 -5.52 -12.57
N ALA A 181 0.48 -4.49 -11.76
CA ALA A 181 1.25 -4.24 -10.56
C ALA A 181 0.82 -5.22 -9.47
N ILE A 182 1.78 -5.99 -8.96
CA ILE A 182 1.55 -6.95 -7.87
C ILE A 182 2.24 -6.41 -6.63
N ASP A 183 1.46 -6.11 -5.62
CA ASP A 183 1.96 -5.70 -4.32
C ASP A 183 2.03 -6.89 -3.38
N ALA A 184 3.23 -7.17 -2.86
CA ALA A 184 3.39 -8.11 -1.76
C ALA A 184 3.27 -7.32 -0.45
N GLY A 185 2.23 -7.58 0.33
CA GLY A 185 1.97 -6.89 1.59
C GLY A 185 3.18 -6.87 2.54
N HIS A 186 3.24 -5.87 3.41
CA HIS A 186 4.27 -5.72 4.45
C HIS A 186 5.72 -5.70 3.90
N GLY A 187 6.68 -6.26 4.64
CA GLY A 187 8.09 -6.35 4.26
C GLY A 187 8.99 -5.58 5.22
N GLY A 188 10.24 -6.00 5.33
CA GLY A 188 11.24 -5.40 6.19
C GLY A 188 10.86 -5.50 7.67
N GLU A 189 10.74 -4.35 8.32
CA GLU A 189 10.34 -4.19 9.71
C GLU A 189 8.92 -4.65 10.00
N ASP A 190 8.05 -4.64 9.00
CA ASP A 190 6.67 -5.10 9.12
C ASP A 190 6.58 -6.56 8.67
N PRO A 191 6.42 -7.53 9.58
CA PRO A 191 6.25 -8.92 9.22
C PRO A 191 4.83 -9.27 8.76
N GLY A 192 3.88 -8.36 8.95
CA GLY A 192 2.45 -8.67 8.89
C GLY A 192 2.03 -9.66 9.97
N ALA A 193 0.94 -10.38 9.72
CA ALA A 193 0.45 -11.43 10.59
C ALA A 193 1.47 -12.57 10.75
N SER A 194 1.40 -13.26 11.91
CA SER A 194 2.32 -14.36 12.25
C SER A 194 1.56 -15.65 12.54
N GLY A 195 2.03 -16.74 11.95
CA GLY A 195 1.52 -18.09 12.16
C GLY A 195 2.06 -18.74 13.44
N SER A 196 1.38 -19.78 13.91
CA SER A 196 1.71 -20.47 15.17
C SER A 196 3.07 -21.19 15.16
N ARG A 197 3.71 -21.36 13.99
CA ARG A 197 5.03 -21.99 13.84
C ARG A 197 6.10 -21.02 13.38
N GLY A 198 5.89 -19.72 13.59
CA GLY A 198 6.87 -18.67 13.25
C GLY A 198 6.88 -18.28 11.78
N GLN A 199 5.85 -18.64 11.01
CA GLN A 199 5.68 -18.10 9.66
C GLN A 199 5.30 -16.62 9.74
N HIS A 200 5.84 -15.80 8.84
CA HIS A 200 5.43 -14.42 8.69
C HIS A 200 4.72 -14.21 7.36
N GLU A 201 3.65 -13.42 7.40
CA GLU A 201 2.88 -13.04 6.23
C GLU A 201 3.76 -12.47 5.13
N LYS A 202 4.66 -11.53 5.47
CA LYS A 202 5.56 -10.89 4.50
C LYS A 202 6.35 -11.86 3.62
N ASP A 203 6.70 -13.04 4.14
CA ASP A 203 7.49 -14.04 3.43
C ASP A 203 6.59 -14.84 2.48
N ILE A 204 5.43 -15.27 2.97
CA ILE A 204 4.42 -16.01 2.22
C ILE A 204 3.90 -15.17 1.04
N VAL A 205 3.52 -13.92 1.30
CA VAL A 205 2.92 -13.06 0.27
C VAL A 205 3.93 -12.66 -0.79
N LEU A 206 5.22 -12.53 -0.44
CA LEU A 206 6.29 -12.32 -1.42
C LEU A 206 6.45 -13.54 -2.35
N GLN A 207 6.43 -14.75 -1.79
CA GLN A 207 6.53 -15.98 -2.57
C GLN A 207 5.33 -16.15 -3.52
N ILE A 208 4.12 -15.87 -3.04
CA ILE A 208 2.90 -15.89 -3.87
C ILE A 208 2.98 -14.82 -4.96
N ALA A 209 3.42 -13.61 -4.64
CA ALA A 209 3.55 -12.51 -5.60
C ALA A 209 4.57 -12.82 -6.70
N GLN A 210 5.73 -13.39 -6.35
CA GLN A 210 6.74 -13.83 -7.30
C GLN A 210 6.23 -14.97 -8.20
N GLU A 211 5.51 -15.92 -7.65
CA GLU A 211 4.90 -17.00 -8.43
C GLU A 211 3.79 -16.48 -9.36
N LEU A 212 2.97 -15.53 -8.90
CA LEU A 212 1.98 -14.85 -9.73
C LEU A 212 2.65 -14.07 -10.87
N GLN A 213 3.72 -13.31 -10.56
CA GLN A 213 4.49 -12.60 -11.57
C GLN A 213 5.04 -13.57 -12.63
N ARG A 214 5.63 -14.69 -12.20
CA ARG A 214 6.15 -15.71 -13.10
C ARG A 214 5.07 -16.21 -14.04
N GLN A 215 3.87 -16.54 -13.52
CA GLN A 215 2.77 -17.05 -14.34
C GLN A 215 2.23 -16.01 -15.32
N ILE A 216 2.04 -14.76 -14.88
CA ILE A 216 1.58 -13.67 -15.78
C ILE A 216 2.59 -13.42 -16.89
N ASN A 217 3.89 -13.38 -16.58
CA ASN A 217 4.95 -13.12 -17.56
C ASN A 217 5.15 -14.25 -18.58
N THR A 218 4.51 -15.42 -18.38
CA THR A 218 4.48 -16.48 -19.42
C THR A 218 3.39 -16.27 -20.47
N GLU A 219 2.42 -15.39 -20.21
CA GLU A 219 1.29 -15.15 -21.11
C GLU A 219 1.53 -13.92 -22.00
N LYS A 220 1.54 -14.14 -23.32
CA LYS A 220 1.72 -13.06 -24.29
C LYS A 220 0.60 -12.02 -24.18
N GLY A 221 0.97 -10.75 -24.12
CA GLY A 221 0.04 -9.64 -23.95
C GLY A 221 -0.13 -9.20 -22.50
N PHE A 222 0.59 -9.81 -21.56
CA PHE A 222 0.63 -9.43 -20.15
C PHE A 222 2.05 -9.26 -19.65
N ARG A 223 2.23 -8.33 -18.70
CA ARG A 223 3.47 -8.09 -17.97
C ARG A 223 3.14 -7.82 -16.51
N ALA A 224 3.83 -8.49 -15.60
CA ALA A 224 3.67 -8.32 -14.17
C ALA A 224 4.87 -7.62 -13.53
N GLU A 225 4.57 -6.67 -12.66
CA GLU A 225 5.52 -5.76 -12.05
C GLU A 225 5.35 -5.76 -10.52
N LEU A 226 6.36 -6.24 -9.79
CA LEU A 226 6.31 -6.24 -8.33
C LEU A 226 6.53 -4.83 -7.76
N THR A 227 5.85 -4.50 -6.65
CA THR A 227 6.17 -3.30 -5.85
C THR A 227 7.47 -3.49 -5.06
N ARG A 228 7.66 -4.68 -4.48
CA ARG A 228 8.90 -5.13 -3.84
C ARG A 228 9.37 -6.48 -4.37
N THR A 229 10.68 -6.61 -4.53
CA THR A 229 11.35 -7.83 -5.01
C THR A 229 12.08 -8.59 -3.91
N GLY A 230 12.16 -8.02 -2.71
CA GLY A 230 12.85 -8.59 -1.55
C GLY A 230 12.16 -8.24 -0.23
N ASP A 231 12.85 -8.54 0.87
CA ASP A 231 12.37 -8.28 2.23
C ASP A 231 12.77 -6.87 2.69
N TYR A 232 12.03 -5.87 2.21
CA TYR A 232 12.14 -4.47 2.64
C TYR A 232 10.76 -3.83 2.69
N PHE A 233 10.61 -2.83 3.56
CA PHE A 233 9.36 -2.14 3.77
C PHE A 233 9.08 -1.11 2.66
N ILE A 234 7.83 -1.00 2.22
CA ILE A 234 7.34 0.06 1.33
C ILE A 234 6.10 0.72 1.98
N PRO A 235 6.09 2.06 2.16
CA PRO A 235 4.92 2.77 2.67
C PRO A 235 3.68 2.59 1.77
N LEU A 236 2.49 2.56 2.35
CA LEU A 236 1.24 2.21 1.65
C LEU A 236 0.98 3.09 0.42
N ARG A 237 1.20 4.41 0.52
CA ARG A 237 1.06 5.33 -0.63
C ARG A 237 2.13 5.11 -1.71
N LYS A 238 3.37 4.81 -1.32
CA LYS A 238 4.47 4.55 -2.28
C LYS A 238 4.17 3.31 -3.13
N ARG A 239 3.42 2.32 -2.62
CA ARG A 239 3.01 1.12 -3.37
C ARG A 239 2.16 1.47 -4.60
N THR A 240 1.16 2.35 -4.44
CA THR A 240 0.32 2.79 -5.57
C THR A 240 1.06 3.74 -6.51
N GLU A 241 1.98 4.56 -5.99
CA GLU A 241 2.86 5.39 -6.82
C GLU A 241 3.79 4.54 -7.70
N ILE A 242 4.37 3.46 -7.17
CA ILE A 242 5.15 2.50 -7.95
C ILE A 242 4.29 1.90 -9.07
N ALA A 243 3.06 1.48 -8.77
CA ALA A 243 2.13 0.95 -9.77
C ALA A 243 1.86 1.95 -10.90
N ARG A 244 1.58 3.22 -10.55
CA ARG A 244 1.37 4.29 -11.54
C ARG A 244 2.62 4.54 -12.37
N LYS A 245 3.79 4.64 -11.75
CA LYS A 245 5.07 4.86 -12.43
C LYS A 245 5.39 3.74 -13.43
N LYS A 246 4.97 2.52 -13.13
CA LYS A 246 5.14 1.36 -14.01
C LYS A 246 4.07 1.25 -15.11
N GLY A 247 3.08 2.15 -15.13
CA GLY A 247 2.00 2.15 -16.11
C GLY A 247 1.02 1.00 -15.92
N ALA A 248 0.73 0.62 -14.67
CA ALA A 248 -0.17 -0.49 -14.35
C ALA A 248 -1.61 -0.24 -14.81
N ASP A 249 -2.20 -1.24 -15.47
CA ASP A 249 -3.61 -1.31 -15.84
C ASP A 249 -4.46 -1.96 -14.72
N LEU A 250 -3.82 -2.68 -13.78
CA LEU A 250 -4.42 -3.28 -12.60
C LEU A 250 -3.40 -3.32 -11.46
N PHE A 251 -3.86 -3.07 -10.24
CA PHE A 251 -3.11 -3.26 -9.01
C PHE A 251 -3.72 -4.40 -8.18
N VAL A 252 -2.88 -5.35 -7.76
CA VAL A 252 -3.28 -6.50 -6.95
C VAL A 252 -2.39 -6.56 -5.71
N SER A 253 -2.96 -6.24 -4.54
CA SER A 253 -2.29 -6.42 -3.24
C SER A 253 -2.51 -7.84 -2.74
N ILE A 254 -1.44 -8.55 -2.39
CA ILE A 254 -1.48 -9.93 -1.88
C ILE A 254 -1.18 -9.92 -0.39
N HIS A 255 -2.09 -10.48 0.39
CA HIS A 255 -2.04 -10.58 1.84
C HIS A 255 -2.40 -12.00 2.33
N ALA A 256 -2.08 -12.28 3.58
CA ALA A 256 -2.38 -13.51 4.28
C ALA A 256 -2.65 -13.22 5.77
N ASP A 257 -3.81 -12.62 6.01
CA ASP A 257 -4.28 -12.08 7.28
C ASP A 257 -4.13 -12.91 8.56
N ALA A 258 -4.27 -12.22 9.69
CA ALA A 258 -4.76 -12.82 10.93
C ALA A 258 -6.19 -12.35 11.24
N ALA A 259 -6.98 -13.21 11.88
CA ALA A 259 -8.25 -12.82 12.50
C ALA A 259 -8.16 -12.92 14.04
N PRO A 260 -9.02 -12.20 14.78
CA PRO A 260 -9.11 -12.36 16.24
C PRO A 260 -9.39 -13.82 16.66
N SER A 261 -10.17 -14.54 15.85
CA SER A 261 -10.39 -15.97 16.03
C SER A 261 -9.43 -16.79 15.17
N LYS A 262 -8.64 -17.66 15.81
CA LYS A 262 -7.77 -18.63 15.11
C LYS A 262 -8.56 -19.66 14.30
N ALA A 263 -9.88 -19.74 14.48
CA ALA A 263 -10.75 -20.59 13.69
C ALA A 263 -11.17 -19.94 12.36
N ALA A 264 -10.87 -18.67 12.11
CA ALA A 264 -11.11 -18.07 10.79
C ALA A 264 -10.29 -18.80 9.71
N PHE A 265 -10.89 -18.99 8.54
CA PHE A 265 -10.28 -19.68 7.40
C PHE A 265 -10.86 -19.15 6.09
N GLY A 266 -10.15 -19.45 5.00
CA GLY A 266 -10.60 -19.18 3.65
C GLY A 266 -10.15 -17.84 3.09
N ALA A 267 -10.11 -17.77 1.76
CA ALA A 267 -9.69 -16.59 1.02
C ALA A 267 -10.80 -15.53 0.92
N SER A 268 -10.40 -14.28 0.71
CA SER A 268 -11.31 -13.16 0.40
C SER A 268 -10.68 -12.20 -0.61
N VAL A 269 -11.53 -11.40 -1.24
CA VAL A 269 -11.08 -10.31 -2.12
C VAL A 269 -11.80 -9.04 -1.70
N PHE A 270 -11.05 -7.95 -1.63
CA PHE A 270 -11.51 -6.64 -1.21
C PHE A 270 -11.28 -5.59 -2.30
N ALA A 271 -12.18 -4.60 -2.35
CA ALA A 271 -12.01 -3.37 -3.12
C ALA A 271 -12.17 -2.14 -2.20
N LEU A 272 -11.86 -0.96 -2.71
CA LEU A 272 -12.00 0.29 -1.95
C LEU A 272 -13.47 0.57 -1.59
N SER A 273 -13.70 1.17 -0.41
CA SER A 273 -14.92 1.91 -0.09
C SER A 273 -14.56 3.28 0.48
N ASP A 274 -15.27 4.31 -0.01
CA ASP A 274 -15.25 5.69 0.49
C ASP A 274 -16.39 5.98 1.49
N ARG A 275 -17.42 5.12 1.54
CA ARG A 275 -18.66 5.31 2.31
C ARG A 275 -18.85 4.32 3.47
N GLY A 276 -17.79 3.60 3.84
CA GLY A 276 -17.79 2.65 4.95
C GLY A 276 -17.67 1.19 4.50
N ALA A 277 -17.30 0.33 5.45
CA ALA A 277 -17.02 -1.07 5.14
C ALA A 277 -18.30 -1.91 4.95
N THR A 278 -18.23 -2.95 4.11
CA THR A 278 -19.34 -3.90 3.88
C THR A 278 -19.57 -4.87 5.02
N SER A 279 -18.61 -4.99 5.94
CA SER A 279 -18.72 -5.78 7.17
C SER A 279 -17.74 -5.28 8.24
N GLU A 280 -18.00 -5.64 9.50
CA GLU A 280 -17.08 -5.36 10.61
C GLU A 280 -15.72 -6.02 10.42
N THR A 281 -15.69 -7.23 9.83
CA THR A 281 -14.45 -7.90 9.47
C THR A 281 -13.66 -7.09 8.45
N ALA A 282 -14.31 -6.59 7.39
CA ALA A 282 -13.66 -5.74 6.40
C ALA A 282 -13.15 -4.42 6.99
N ARG A 283 -13.90 -3.82 7.93
CA ARG A 283 -13.47 -2.61 8.65
C ARG A 283 -12.23 -2.86 9.50
N TRP A 284 -12.30 -3.87 10.36
CA TRP A 284 -11.19 -4.24 11.25
C TRP A 284 -9.92 -4.56 10.45
N LEU A 285 -10.09 -5.19 9.30
CA LEU A 285 -8.98 -5.52 8.42
C LEU A 285 -8.35 -4.30 7.79
N ALA A 286 -9.16 -3.42 7.20
CA ALA A 286 -8.64 -2.16 6.67
C ALA A 286 -7.92 -1.33 7.75
N ASP A 287 -8.45 -1.29 8.98
CA ASP A 287 -7.81 -0.58 10.09
C ASP A 287 -6.48 -1.21 10.50
N THR A 288 -6.36 -2.53 10.41
CA THR A 288 -5.11 -3.27 10.72
C THR A 288 -4.08 -3.05 9.63
N GLU A 289 -4.45 -3.22 8.37
CA GLU A 289 -3.56 -3.02 7.22
C GLU A 289 -3.10 -1.57 7.08
N ASN A 290 -3.97 -0.61 7.38
CA ASN A 290 -3.61 0.82 7.37
C ASN A 290 -2.60 1.21 8.45
N ARG A 291 -2.35 0.36 9.46
CA ARG A 291 -1.32 0.58 10.48
C ARG A 291 0.06 0.08 10.06
N SER A 292 0.18 -0.57 8.90
CA SER A 292 1.46 -1.03 8.34
C SER A 292 2.51 0.09 8.30
N ASP A 293 2.14 1.31 7.91
CA ASP A 293 3.06 2.48 7.91
C ASP A 293 3.59 2.83 9.31
N LEU A 294 2.80 2.63 10.38
CA LEU A 294 3.25 2.86 11.75
C LEU A 294 4.21 1.75 12.22
N ILE A 295 3.99 0.53 11.74
CA ILE A 295 4.83 -0.63 12.05
C ILE A 295 6.15 -0.53 11.28
N GLY A 296 6.10 -0.31 9.98
CA GLY A 296 7.25 -0.15 9.10
C GLY A 296 7.96 1.20 9.21
N GLY A 297 7.49 2.10 10.10
CA GLY A 297 8.21 3.33 10.40
C GLY A 297 8.11 4.43 9.34
N ALA A 298 7.01 4.51 8.60
CA ALA A 298 6.69 5.64 7.73
C ALA A 298 5.83 6.72 8.43
N GLY A 299 5.53 6.56 9.72
CA GLY A 299 4.54 7.37 10.46
C GLY A 299 4.82 8.86 10.65
N ASN A 300 5.99 9.38 10.26
CA ASN A 300 6.33 10.81 10.31
C ASN A 300 6.21 11.54 8.96
N VAL A 301 5.66 10.89 7.92
CA VAL A 301 5.37 11.55 6.64
C VAL A 301 4.11 12.39 6.79
N SER A 302 4.25 13.68 6.50
CA SER A 302 3.27 14.75 6.75
C SER A 302 1.85 14.44 6.27
N LEU A 303 0.86 14.96 7.00
CA LEU A 303 -0.56 14.96 6.62
C LEU A 303 -0.86 15.86 5.40
N ASP A 304 0.15 16.52 4.82
CA ASP A 304 0.05 17.40 3.65
C ASP A 304 -0.31 16.67 2.33
N ASP A 305 -0.24 15.33 2.31
CA ASP A 305 -0.57 14.50 1.14
C ASP A 305 -2.08 14.36 0.86
N LYS A 306 -2.92 15.12 1.56
CA LYS A 306 -4.36 15.23 1.27
C LYS A 306 -4.65 16.11 0.05
N ASP A 307 -3.69 16.95 -0.37
CA ASP A 307 -3.91 18.01 -1.36
C ASP A 307 -3.69 17.60 -2.83
N ARG A 308 -3.09 16.42 -3.11
CA ARG A 308 -2.83 16.00 -4.51
C ARG A 308 -4.07 15.48 -5.27
N MET A 309 -5.25 15.54 -4.68
CA MET A 309 -6.52 15.03 -5.25
C MET A 309 -7.54 16.15 -5.55
N LEU A 310 -7.10 17.37 -5.86
CA LEU A 310 -8.01 18.45 -6.26
C LEU A 310 -8.29 18.45 -7.78
N ALA A 311 -9.32 17.71 -8.17
CA ALA A 311 -10.15 17.93 -9.36
C ALA A 311 -11.56 17.32 -9.13
N GLY A 312 -12.40 18.00 -8.35
CA GLY A 312 -13.55 17.44 -7.61
C GLY A 312 -14.74 16.84 -8.38
N VAL A 313 -14.73 16.71 -9.70
CA VAL A 313 -15.80 15.99 -10.44
C VAL A 313 -15.22 14.94 -11.37
N LEU A 314 -14.18 15.27 -12.14
CA LEU A 314 -13.49 14.28 -12.98
C LEU A 314 -12.81 13.20 -12.13
N LEU A 315 -12.24 13.58 -10.99
CA LEU A 315 -11.64 12.63 -10.07
C LEU A 315 -12.68 11.67 -9.49
N ASP A 316 -13.85 12.18 -9.08
CA ASP A 316 -14.94 11.39 -8.50
C ASP A 316 -15.53 10.40 -9.53
N LEU A 317 -15.68 10.84 -10.78
CA LEU A 317 -16.11 9.96 -11.89
C LEU A 317 -15.05 8.90 -12.23
N SER A 318 -13.77 9.25 -12.14
CA SER A 318 -12.66 8.31 -12.35
C SER A 318 -12.61 7.27 -11.22
N MET A 319 -12.67 7.70 -9.96
CA MET A 319 -12.73 6.83 -8.77
C MET A 319 -13.95 5.90 -8.84
N THR A 320 -15.13 6.49 -9.05
CA THR A 320 -16.25 5.99 -9.85
C THR A 320 -16.04 4.67 -10.63
N ALA A 321 -15.58 4.88 -11.86
CA ALA A 321 -15.33 3.83 -12.84
C ALA A 321 -14.26 2.83 -12.37
N THR A 322 -13.19 3.31 -11.75
CA THR A 322 -12.09 2.51 -11.21
C THR A 322 -12.58 1.50 -10.18
N LEU A 323 -13.40 1.94 -9.22
CA LEU A 323 -14.02 1.06 -8.23
C LEU A 323 -14.94 0.02 -8.89
N SER A 324 -15.73 0.45 -9.87
CA SER A 324 -16.62 -0.44 -10.62
C SER A 324 -15.85 -1.52 -11.40
N SER A 325 -14.64 -1.20 -11.87
CA SER A 325 -13.70 -2.16 -12.47
C SER A 325 -13.04 -3.06 -11.42
N SER A 326 -12.61 -2.51 -10.28
CA SER A 326 -12.09 -3.26 -9.12
C SER A 326 -13.04 -4.35 -8.65
N LEU A 327 -14.34 -4.03 -8.52
CA LEU A 327 -15.36 -5.01 -8.10
C LEU A 327 -15.52 -6.12 -9.15
N ASN A 328 -15.44 -5.81 -10.44
CA ASN A 328 -15.56 -6.80 -11.52
C ASN A 328 -14.37 -7.76 -11.54
N VAL A 329 -13.14 -7.23 -11.57
CA VAL A 329 -11.93 -8.07 -11.53
C VAL A 329 -11.85 -8.85 -10.22
N GLY A 330 -12.22 -8.22 -9.10
CA GLY A 330 -12.25 -8.86 -7.79
C GLY A 330 -13.20 -10.06 -7.76
N GLN A 331 -14.40 -9.94 -8.34
CA GLN A 331 -15.38 -11.03 -8.38
C GLN A 331 -14.88 -12.20 -9.23
N LYS A 332 -14.18 -11.92 -10.34
CA LYS A 332 -13.56 -12.95 -11.17
C LYS A 332 -12.43 -13.66 -10.44
N VAL A 333 -11.56 -12.92 -9.76
CA VAL A 333 -10.49 -13.49 -8.93
C VAL A 333 -11.08 -14.37 -7.83
N LEU A 334 -12.04 -13.84 -7.06
CA LEU A 334 -12.71 -14.56 -5.97
C LEU A 334 -13.37 -15.86 -6.45
N GLY A 335 -14.10 -15.82 -7.56
CA GLY A 335 -14.77 -17.00 -8.11
C GLY A 335 -13.80 -18.09 -8.59
N ASN A 336 -12.61 -17.73 -9.07
CA ASN A 336 -11.58 -18.72 -9.42
C ASN A 336 -10.87 -19.25 -8.17
N MET A 337 -10.61 -18.41 -7.17
CA MET A 337 -10.01 -18.83 -5.89
C MET A 337 -10.91 -19.82 -5.14
N GLY A 338 -12.23 -19.63 -5.18
CA GLY A 338 -13.20 -20.54 -4.54
C GLY A 338 -13.21 -21.97 -5.07
N ARG A 339 -12.51 -22.24 -6.19
CA ARG A 339 -12.29 -23.60 -6.72
C ARG A 339 -11.05 -24.27 -6.13
N ILE A 340 -10.17 -23.51 -5.50
CA ILE A 340 -8.87 -23.95 -4.98
C ILE A 340 -8.88 -23.99 -3.45
N THR A 341 -9.54 -23.02 -2.82
CA THR A 341 -9.64 -22.92 -1.36
C THR A 341 -11.04 -22.45 -0.96
N SER A 342 -11.41 -22.73 0.29
CA SER A 342 -12.66 -22.21 0.86
C SER A 342 -12.66 -20.68 0.82
N LEU A 343 -13.81 -20.08 0.59
CA LEU A 343 -13.96 -18.62 0.66
C LEU A 343 -14.50 -18.22 2.03
N HIS A 344 -13.88 -17.21 2.63
CA HIS A 344 -14.39 -16.59 3.86
C HIS A 344 -15.64 -15.76 3.58
N LYS A 345 -15.71 -15.12 2.39
CA LYS A 345 -16.88 -14.43 1.86
C LYS A 345 -17.12 -14.80 0.40
N GLN A 346 -18.38 -14.98 0.02
CA GLN A 346 -18.79 -15.38 -1.34
C GLN A 346 -18.87 -14.21 -2.33
N ARG A 347 -18.65 -12.98 -1.84
CA ARG A 347 -18.67 -11.73 -2.61
C ARG A 347 -17.42 -10.93 -2.30
N VAL A 348 -17.05 -10.04 -3.23
CA VAL A 348 -16.03 -9.02 -2.96
C VAL A 348 -16.54 -8.11 -1.84
N GLU A 349 -15.74 -7.96 -0.80
CA GLU A 349 -16.01 -7.02 0.29
C GLU A 349 -15.35 -5.67 0.00
N GLN A 350 -15.74 -4.62 0.71
CA GLN A 350 -15.16 -3.29 0.54
C GLN A 350 -14.87 -2.65 1.89
N ALA A 351 -13.77 -1.92 1.97
CA ALA A 351 -13.40 -1.10 3.12
C ALA A 351 -12.37 -0.02 2.75
N GLY A 352 -12.01 0.83 3.69
CA GLY A 352 -11.13 1.99 3.49
C GLY A 352 -9.63 1.65 3.44
N PHE A 353 -9.21 0.65 2.67
CA PHE A 353 -7.79 0.28 2.53
C PHE A 353 -7.01 1.40 1.84
N MET A 354 -5.96 1.91 2.50
CA MET A 354 -5.12 2.99 1.98
C MET A 354 -4.36 2.56 0.72
N VAL A 355 -3.91 1.31 0.66
CA VAL A 355 -3.20 0.75 -0.51
C VAL A 355 -4.09 0.64 -1.75
N LEU A 356 -5.42 0.67 -1.60
CA LEU A 356 -6.38 0.60 -2.71
C LEU A 356 -6.87 1.97 -3.19
N LYS A 357 -6.40 3.06 -2.58
CA LYS A 357 -6.79 4.43 -2.96
C LYS A 357 -6.04 4.88 -4.21
N SER A 358 -6.59 4.52 -5.37
CA SER A 358 -6.11 4.97 -6.68
C SER A 358 -7.28 5.44 -7.56
N PRO A 359 -7.22 6.66 -8.12
CA PRO A 359 -8.28 7.18 -9.01
C PRO A 359 -8.26 6.60 -10.42
N ASP A 360 -7.11 6.13 -10.87
CA ASP A 360 -6.82 5.81 -12.26
C ASP A 360 -6.44 4.33 -12.48
N ILE A 361 -6.24 3.55 -11.41
CA ILE A 361 -5.83 2.15 -11.49
C ILE A 361 -6.83 1.28 -10.71
N PRO A 362 -7.58 0.38 -11.39
CA PRO A 362 -8.38 -0.64 -10.71
C PRO A 362 -7.50 -1.40 -9.72
N SER A 363 -7.91 -1.41 -8.46
CA SER A 363 -7.13 -1.92 -7.34
C SER A 363 -7.94 -2.93 -6.54
N ILE A 364 -7.38 -4.09 -6.26
CA ILE A 364 -7.95 -5.11 -5.36
C ILE A 364 -6.93 -5.55 -4.32
N LEU A 365 -7.41 -5.95 -3.15
CA LEU A 365 -6.62 -6.67 -2.16
C LEU A 365 -7.12 -8.11 -2.07
N VAL A 366 -6.21 -9.07 -2.12
CA VAL A 366 -6.49 -10.50 -2.13
C VAL A 366 -5.93 -11.10 -0.85
N GLU A 367 -6.85 -11.50 0.02
CA GLU A 367 -6.52 -12.30 1.20
C GLU A 367 -6.47 -13.77 0.81
N THR A 368 -5.27 -14.32 0.81
CA THR A 368 -5.02 -15.69 0.36
C THR A 368 -5.47 -16.75 1.38
N GLY A 369 -5.64 -16.35 2.63
CA GLY A 369 -6.12 -17.15 3.76
C GLY A 369 -5.63 -16.57 5.07
N PHE A 370 -6.05 -17.15 6.20
CA PHE A 370 -5.68 -16.63 7.52
C PHE A 370 -4.45 -17.35 8.09
N ILE A 371 -3.28 -16.71 8.09
CA ILE A 371 -2.03 -17.28 8.67
C ILE A 371 -2.17 -17.55 10.18
N SER A 372 -3.08 -16.88 10.87
CA SER A 372 -3.39 -17.16 12.29
C SER A 372 -3.99 -18.56 12.51
N ASN A 373 -4.55 -19.17 11.47
CA ASN A 373 -5.06 -20.54 11.50
C ASN A 373 -3.95 -21.53 11.11
N ALA A 374 -3.65 -22.49 11.99
CA ALA A 374 -2.51 -23.39 11.80
C ALA A 374 -2.60 -24.28 10.55
N SER A 375 -3.82 -24.65 10.11
CA SER A 375 -4.04 -25.44 8.90
C SER A 375 -3.83 -24.58 7.65
N GLU A 376 -4.39 -23.38 7.63
CA GLU A 376 -4.20 -22.42 6.53
C GLU A 376 -2.74 -22.00 6.43
N ALA A 377 -2.06 -21.70 7.55
CA ALA A 377 -0.63 -21.39 7.56
C ALA A 377 0.23 -22.50 6.94
N ALA A 378 -0.11 -23.77 7.21
CA ALA A 378 0.59 -24.91 6.61
C ALA A 378 0.35 -24.99 5.09
N LYS A 379 -0.87 -24.71 4.62
CA LYS A 379 -1.17 -24.63 3.18
C LYS A 379 -0.46 -23.45 2.53
N LEU A 380 -0.53 -22.27 3.11
CA LEU A 380 0.07 -21.04 2.59
C LEU A 380 1.60 -21.14 2.49
N ALA A 381 2.24 -21.91 3.36
CA ALA A 381 3.67 -22.22 3.28
C ALA A 381 4.02 -23.28 2.21
N SER A 382 3.02 -23.98 1.65
CA SER A 382 3.24 -25.00 0.62
C SER A 382 3.35 -24.39 -0.77
N ARG A 383 4.44 -24.70 -1.48
CA ARG A 383 4.67 -24.28 -2.87
C ARG A 383 3.53 -24.69 -3.81
N SER A 384 2.95 -25.89 -3.64
CA SER A 384 1.87 -26.35 -4.51
C SER A 384 0.60 -25.52 -4.33
N HIS A 385 0.31 -25.09 -3.10
CA HIS A 385 -0.83 -24.24 -2.82
C HIS A 385 -0.60 -22.81 -3.31
N GLN A 386 0.60 -22.25 -3.09
CA GLN A 386 0.99 -20.94 -3.63
C GLN A 386 0.86 -20.89 -5.16
N GLN A 387 1.31 -21.94 -5.86
CA GLN A 387 1.14 -22.08 -7.31
C GLN A 387 -0.32 -22.13 -7.74
N ALA A 388 -1.17 -22.84 -7.00
CA ALA A 388 -2.60 -22.93 -7.28
C ALA A 388 -3.33 -21.60 -7.04
N LEU A 389 -3.00 -20.89 -5.95
CA LEU A 389 -3.50 -19.55 -5.66
C LEU A 389 -3.09 -18.56 -6.76
N ALA A 390 -1.79 -18.46 -7.08
CA ALA A 390 -1.29 -17.63 -8.16
C ALA A 390 -2.00 -17.93 -9.50
N ARG A 391 -2.23 -19.21 -9.82
CA ARG A 391 -2.96 -19.61 -11.03
C ARG A 391 -4.41 -19.15 -11.03
N SER A 392 -5.10 -19.25 -9.90
CA SER A 392 -6.48 -18.80 -9.77
C SER A 392 -6.62 -17.28 -9.89
N ILE A 393 -5.70 -16.52 -9.27
CA ILE A 393 -5.63 -15.06 -9.39
C ILE A 393 -5.37 -14.68 -10.85
N HIS A 394 -4.33 -15.27 -11.47
CA HIS A 394 -4.02 -15.02 -12.88
C HIS A 394 -5.20 -15.34 -13.80
N THR A 395 -5.89 -16.46 -13.57
CA THR A 395 -7.08 -16.84 -14.36
C THR A 395 -8.20 -15.79 -14.25
N GLY A 396 -8.46 -15.27 -13.04
CA GLY A 396 -9.45 -14.22 -12.82
C GLY A 396 -9.07 -12.89 -13.49
N VAL A 397 -7.81 -12.49 -13.39
CA VAL A 397 -7.27 -11.29 -14.06
C VAL A 397 -7.37 -11.42 -15.58
N ARG A 398 -6.97 -12.56 -16.13
CA ARG A 398 -7.08 -12.85 -17.56
C ARG A 398 -8.53 -12.80 -18.05
N GLN A 399 -9.47 -13.42 -17.31
CA GLN A 399 -10.89 -13.35 -17.64
C GLN A 399 -11.42 -11.92 -17.64
N PHE A 400 -10.94 -11.07 -16.73
CA PHE A 400 -11.33 -9.66 -16.69
C PHE A 400 -10.85 -8.92 -17.93
N PHE A 401 -9.58 -9.08 -18.28
CA PHE A 401 -8.96 -8.37 -19.39
C PHE A 401 -9.32 -8.92 -20.78
N GLN A 402 -9.72 -10.18 -20.90
CA GLN A 402 -10.34 -10.68 -22.13
C GLN A 402 -11.69 -10.01 -22.40
N GLN A 403 -12.44 -9.66 -21.34
CA GLN A 403 -13.71 -8.95 -21.46
C GLN A 403 -13.55 -7.44 -21.59
N ASN A 404 -12.56 -6.86 -20.90
CA ASN A 404 -12.33 -5.42 -20.81
C ASN A 404 -10.87 -5.07 -21.15
N PRO A 405 -10.35 -5.40 -22.34
CA PRO A 405 -8.96 -5.12 -22.65
C PRO A 405 -8.73 -3.61 -22.81
N PRO A 406 -7.71 -3.02 -22.16
CA PRO A 406 -7.36 -1.64 -22.37
C PRO A 406 -7.01 -1.40 -23.84
N PRO A 407 -7.39 -0.25 -24.40
CA PRO A 407 -7.07 0.14 -25.77
C PRO A 407 -5.56 0.10 -26.03
N GLY A 408 -5.19 -0.25 -27.26
CA GLY A 408 -3.79 -0.32 -27.67
C GLY A 408 -3.03 -1.56 -27.20
N THR A 409 -3.66 -2.42 -26.39
CA THR A 409 -3.03 -3.66 -25.90
C THR A 409 -3.10 -4.80 -26.92
N TYR A 410 -2.24 -5.81 -26.76
CA TYR A 410 -2.31 -7.03 -27.57
C TYR A 410 -3.66 -7.74 -27.44
N ILE A 411 -4.24 -7.78 -26.24
CA ILE A 411 -5.55 -8.40 -26.00
C ILE A 411 -6.67 -7.59 -26.68
N ALA A 412 -6.60 -6.26 -26.67
CA ALA A 412 -7.54 -5.44 -27.45
C ALA A 412 -7.44 -5.75 -28.94
N TRP A 413 -6.23 -5.85 -29.49
CA TRP A 413 -6.05 -6.24 -30.90
C TRP A 413 -6.60 -7.63 -31.21
N LEU A 414 -6.42 -8.63 -30.33
CA LEU A 414 -7.02 -9.96 -30.50
C LEU A 414 -8.55 -9.88 -30.54
N ARG A 415 -9.15 -9.07 -29.66
CA ARG A 415 -10.60 -8.84 -29.63
C ARG A 415 -11.07 -8.19 -30.92
N ASP A 416 -10.41 -7.12 -31.33
CA ASP A 416 -10.81 -6.29 -32.47
C ASP A 416 -10.62 -7.03 -33.80
N THR A 417 -9.73 -8.04 -33.83
CA THR A 417 -9.55 -8.96 -34.98
C THR A 417 -10.38 -10.25 -34.90
N GLY A 418 -11.28 -10.36 -33.92
CA GLY A 418 -12.17 -11.52 -33.76
C GLY A 418 -11.49 -12.81 -33.30
N LYS A 419 -10.25 -12.74 -32.81
CA LYS A 419 -9.47 -13.90 -32.34
C LYS A 419 -9.81 -14.35 -30.93
N ILE A 420 -10.44 -13.48 -30.14
CA ILE A 420 -11.04 -13.81 -28.85
C ILE A 420 -12.49 -13.33 -28.84
N ALA A 421 -13.34 -14.04 -28.10
CA ALA A 421 -14.73 -13.64 -27.94
C ALA A 421 -14.80 -12.22 -27.39
N ALA A 422 -15.51 -11.33 -28.10
CA ALA A 422 -15.90 -10.06 -27.52
C ALA A 422 -16.77 -10.39 -26.30
N GLY A 423 -16.36 -9.94 -25.10
CA GLY A 423 -17.27 -9.89 -23.95
C GLY A 423 -18.55 -9.15 -24.35
N PRO A 424 -19.63 -9.25 -23.54
CA PRO A 424 -20.87 -8.58 -23.87
C PRO A 424 -20.58 -7.12 -24.23
N ARG A 425 -20.85 -6.77 -25.49
CA ARG A 425 -20.92 -5.38 -25.93
C ARG A 425 -22.13 -4.71 -25.29
N GLU A 426 -23.00 -5.43 -24.61
CA GLU A 426 -24.10 -4.85 -23.85
C GLU A 426 -23.72 -4.59 -22.40
N HIS A 427 -23.97 -3.37 -21.92
CA HIS A 427 -23.96 -3.00 -20.52
C HIS A 427 -25.39 -2.74 -20.05
N THR A 428 -25.80 -3.42 -18.98
CA THR A 428 -27.07 -3.10 -18.31
C THR A 428 -26.82 -2.06 -17.23
N VAL A 429 -27.40 -0.88 -17.40
CA VAL A 429 -27.28 0.26 -16.49
C VAL A 429 -27.74 -0.11 -15.08
N ARG A 430 -26.89 0.17 -14.10
CA ARG A 430 -27.12 -0.05 -12.66
C ARG A 430 -27.41 1.27 -11.94
N PRO A 431 -28.02 1.23 -10.74
CA PRO A 431 -28.24 2.42 -9.95
C PRO A 431 -26.94 3.23 -9.73
N GLY A 432 -26.99 4.53 -10.01
CA GLY A 432 -25.86 5.45 -9.85
C GLY A 432 -24.88 5.52 -11.02
N GLU A 433 -25.08 4.76 -12.10
CA GLU A 433 -24.24 4.88 -13.30
C GLU A 433 -24.71 6.02 -14.22
N THR A 434 -23.76 6.80 -14.73
CA THR A 434 -23.99 7.87 -15.71
C THR A 434 -23.30 7.53 -17.03
N LEU A 435 -23.72 8.16 -18.13
CA LEU A 435 -23.09 7.96 -19.45
C LEU A 435 -21.59 8.30 -19.41
N ALA A 436 -21.20 9.34 -18.67
CA ALA A 436 -19.80 9.72 -18.45
C ALA A 436 -19.01 8.66 -17.69
N MET A 437 -19.57 8.06 -16.64
CA MET A 437 -18.92 6.96 -15.91
C MET A 437 -18.72 5.73 -16.78
N LEU A 438 -19.70 5.38 -17.61
CA LEU A 438 -19.59 4.25 -18.53
C LEU A 438 -18.57 4.51 -19.64
N ALA A 439 -18.52 5.74 -20.16
CA ALA A 439 -17.51 6.17 -21.10
C ALA A 439 -16.08 5.99 -20.53
N VAL A 440 -15.84 6.44 -19.28
CA VAL A 440 -14.56 6.22 -18.59
C VAL A 440 -14.28 4.73 -18.37
N ARG A 441 -15.28 3.98 -17.88
CA ARG A 441 -15.15 2.53 -17.60
C ARG A 441 -14.74 1.73 -18.82
N TYR A 442 -15.38 1.99 -19.96
CA TYR A 442 -15.14 1.28 -21.21
C TYR A 442 -14.08 1.96 -22.08
N GLN A 443 -13.51 3.07 -21.61
CA GLN A 443 -12.51 3.88 -22.31
C GLN A 443 -12.98 4.32 -23.71
N VAL A 444 -14.26 4.67 -23.84
CA VAL A 444 -14.86 5.21 -25.08
C VAL A 444 -15.27 6.66 -24.85
N SER A 445 -15.42 7.45 -25.91
CA SER A 445 -15.95 8.80 -25.74
C SER A 445 -17.45 8.77 -25.42
N VAL A 446 -17.92 9.73 -24.62
CA VAL A 446 -19.36 9.92 -24.35
C VAL A 446 -20.14 10.06 -25.65
N ALA A 447 -19.59 10.79 -26.62
CA ALA A 447 -20.18 10.95 -27.95
C ALA A 447 -20.31 9.62 -28.70
N SER A 448 -19.28 8.77 -28.69
CA SER A 448 -19.36 7.46 -29.33
C SER A 448 -20.42 6.59 -28.65
N LEU A 449 -20.44 6.55 -27.32
CA LEU A 449 -21.41 5.76 -26.57
C LEU A 449 -22.85 6.26 -26.81
N ARG A 450 -23.05 7.57 -26.86
CA ARG A 450 -24.33 8.21 -27.19
C ARG A 450 -24.80 7.84 -28.60
N ASN A 451 -23.91 8.00 -29.58
CA ASN A 451 -24.22 7.75 -30.99
C ASN A 451 -24.51 6.27 -31.27
N THR A 452 -23.71 5.35 -30.72
CA THR A 452 -23.93 3.90 -30.86
C THR A 452 -25.28 3.47 -30.31
N ASN A 453 -25.75 4.11 -29.24
CA ASN A 453 -27.01 3.78 -28.58
C ASN A 453 -28.18 4.68 -28.99
N SER A 454 -27.98 5.58 -29.97
CA SER A 454 -28.99 6.55 -30.41
C SER A 454 -29.63 7.33 -29.24
N LEU A 455 -28.86 7.66 -28.22
CA LEU A 455 -29.36 8.34 -27.02
C LEU A 455 -29.62 9.82 -27.32
N LYS A 456 -30.80 10.30 -26.93
CA LYS A 456 -31.19 11.72 -27.08
C LYS A 456 -30.67 12.62 -25.95
N SER A 457 -30.29 12.04 -24.83
CA SER A 457 -29.71 12.71 -23.65
C SER A 457 -28.70 11.80 -22.95
N ASP A 458 -28.01 12.31 -21.94
CA ASP A 458 -27.06 11.56 -21.11
C ASP A 458 -27.74 10.84 -19.92
N GLU A 459 -29.06 10.96 -19.81
CA GLU A 459 -29.84 10.27 -18.79
C GLU A 459 -29.99 8.79 -19.13
N LEU A 460 -29.63 7.95 -18.17
CA LEU A 460 -29.71 6.49 -18.28
C LEU A 460 -30.75 5.94 -17.32
N LYS A 461 -31.56 4.98 -17.78
CA LYS A 461 -32.55 4.28 -16.93
C LYS A 461 -31.93 3.02 -16.35
N VAL A 462 -32.16 2.74 -15.07
CA VAL A 462 -31.75 1.46 -14.47
C VAL A 462 -32.39 0.30 -15.25
N GLY A 463 -31.58 -0.69 -15.62
CA GLY A 463 -32.00 -1.81 -16.45
C GLY A 463 -31.91 -1.55 -17.98
N GLN A 464 -31.63 -0.33 -18.41
CA GLN A 464 -31.38 0.00 -19.81
C GLN A 464 -30.14 -0.75 -20.30
N ARG A 465 -30.24 -1.37 -21.47
CA ARG A 465 -29.09 -2.00 -22.14
C ARG A 465 -28.44 -1.00 -23.08
N LEU A 466 -27.11 -0.95 -23.04
CA LEU A 466 -26.29 -0.08 -23.87
C LEU A 466 -25.26 -0.90 -24.62
N ASP A 467 -25.21 -0.75 -25.94
CA ASP A 467 -24.13 -1.23 -26.79
C ASP A 467 -22.87 -0.37 -26.60
N ILE A 468 -21.80 -1.00 -26.13
CA ILE A 468 -20.49 -0.43 -25.92
C ILE A 468 -19.73 -0.49 -27.24
N PRO A 469 -19.43 0.66 -27.88
CA PRO A 469 -18.69 0.68 -29.13
C PRO A 469 -17.29 0.10 -28.95
N ALA A 470 -16.70 -0.37 -30.06
CA ALA A 470 -15.27 -0.64 -30.07
C ALA A 470 -14.52 0.63 -29.67
N THR A 471 -13.46 0.47 -28.87
CA THR A 471 -12.59 1.60 -28.58
C THR A 471 -11.96 2.02 -29.89
N THR A 472 -12.43 3.11 -30.48
CA THR A 472 -11.78 3.69 -31.64
C THR A 472 -10.41 4.17 -31.14
N LEU A 473 -9.34 3.60 -31.69
CA LEU A 473 -8.06 4.31 -31.77
C LEU A 473 -8.45 5.70 -32.23
N ALA A 474 -8.15 6.74 -31.45
CA ALA A 474 -8.38 8.10 -31.90
C ALA A 474 -7.74 8.19 -33.28
N SER A 475 -8.59 8.25 -34.31
CA SER A 475 -8.15 8.55 -35.66
C SER A 475 -7.44 9.89 -35.56
N GLN A 476 -6.21 9.91 -36.08
CA GLN A 476 -5.33 11.07 -36.14
C GLN A 476 -6.07 12.36 -36.50
#